data_AF-A0A533UTJ6-F1
#
_entry.id   AF-A0A533UTJ6-F1
#
_cell.length_a   1.000
_cell.length_b   1.000
_cell.length_c   1.000
_cell.angle_alpha   90.00
_cell.angle_beta   90.00
_cell.angle_gamma   90.00
#
_symmetry.space_group_name_H-M   'P 1'
#
loop_
_entity.id
_entity.type
_entity.pdbx_description
1 polymer ?
#
loop_
_entity_poly.entity_id
_entity_poly.type
_entity_poly.pdbx_seq_one_letter_code
_entity_poly.pdbx_strand_id
1 'polypeptide(L)'
;NGAIVMVGLFGKEITIPLFQTVIKEYQLYGPLWGNFNELREVVDLAKTGKVKHRIQKFRLSEVNDAIELLHGGNITGRAVIIP
;
A
#
# COMPACT_ATOMS: atom_id res chain seq x y z
N ASN A 1 7.84 21.44 -8.67
CA ASN A 1 6.57 21.21 -7.94
C ASN A 1 6.61 19.80 -7.38
N GLY A 2 6.62 19.67 -6.05
CA GLY A 2 6.61 18.37 -5.38
C GLY A 2 5.19 17.83 -5.19
N ALA A 3 5.07 16.55 -4.84
CA ALA A 3 3.79 15.95 -4.49
C ALA A 3 3.92 15.08 -3.23
N ILE A 4 2.93 15.16 -2.35
CA ILE A 4 2.72 14.23 -1.24
C ILE A 4 1.52 13.36 -1.60
N VAL A 5 1.70 12.05 -1.64
CA VAL A 5 0.63 11.09 -1.90
C VAL A 5 0.35 10.31 -0.63
N MET A 6 -0.79 10.56 0.00
CA MET A 6 -1.23 9.86 1.19
C MET A 6 -1.93 8.56 0.80
N VAL A 7 -1.27 7.44 1.07
CA VAL A 7 -1.80 6.09 0.80
C VAL A 7 -2.14 5.31 2.06
N GLY A 8 -1.64 5.74 3.22
CA GLY A 8 -1.90 5.12 4.51
C GLY A 8 -3.16 5.69 5.17
N LEU A 9 -3.94 4.83 5.82
CA LEU A 9 -5.18 5.19 6.54
C LEU A 9 -5.03 5.01 8.07
N PHE A 10 -3.80 5.03 8.58
CA PHE A 10 -3.56 4.97 10.00
C PHE A 10 -3.56 6.38 10.60
N GLY A 11 -4.49 6.64 11.53
CA GLY A 11 -4.65 7.94 12.19
C GLY A 11 -6.03 8.56 11.99
N LYS A 12 -6.25 9.74 12.58
CA LYS A 12 -7.53 10.48 12.52
C LYS A 12 -7.51 11.61 11.49
N GLU A 13 -6.42 12.37 11.46
CA GLU A 13 -6.25 13.55 10.62
C GLU A 13 -4.76 13.81 10.39
N ILE A 14 -4.46 14.70 9.43
CA ILE A 14 -3.12 15.25 9.24
C ILE A 14 -3.13 16.76 9.39
N THR A 15 -2.03 17.31 9.89
CA THR A 15 -1.81 18.75 9.99
C THR A 15 -0.77 19.20 8.98
N ILE A 16 -1.11 20.20 8.17
CA ILE A 16 -0.23 20.69 7.10
C ILE A 16 0.20 22.13 7.40
N PRO A 17 1.52 22.43 7.43
CA PRO A 17 2.02 23.77 7.74
C PRO A 17 1.85 24.76 6.56
N LEU A 18 1.01 25.78 6.76
CA LEU A 18 0.65 26.78 5.73
C LEU A 18 1.85 27.41 5.01
N PHE A 19 2.79 28.02 5.74
CA PHE A 19 3.91 28.75 5.14
C PHE A 19 4.77 27.83 4.26
N GLN A 20 5.03 26.61 4.72
CA GLN A 20 5.82 25.62 3.98
C GLN A 20 5.08 25.13 2.73
N THR A 21 3.75 24.96 2.80
CA THR A 21 2.93 24.58 1.64
C THR A 21 2.96 25.65 0.56
N VAL A 22 2.86 26.93 0.94
CA VAL A 22 2.91 28.05 -0.01
C VAL A 22 4.29 28.20 -0.61
N ILE A 23 5.37 28.27 0.19
CA ILE A 23 6.71 28.55 -0.33
C ILE A 23 7.31 27.39 -1.15
N LYS A 24 6.84 26.16 -0.94
CA LYS A 24 7.30 24.96 -1.67
C LYS A 24 6.39 24.58 -2.83
N GLU A 25 5.19 25.16 -2.92
CA GLU A 25 4.22 24.93 -3.99
C GLU A 25 4.03 23.43 -4.32
N TYR A 26 3.84 22.60 -3.29
CA TYR A 26 3.61 21.16 -3.47
C TYR A 26 2.12 20.81 -3.46
N GLN A 27 1.78 19.70 -4.11
CA GLN A 27 0.43 19.16 -4.18
C GLN A 27 0.23 18.03 -3.17
N LEU A 28 -1.00 17.87 -2.68
CA LEU A 28 -1.40 16.73 -1.84
C LEU A 28 -2.45 15.90 -2.57
N TYR A 29 -2.23 14.58 -2.62
CA TYR A 29 -3.16 13.61 -3.19
C TYR A 29 -3.56 12.56 -2.15
N GLY A 30 -4.81 12.13 -2.18
CA GLY A 30 -5.34 11.02 -1.39
C GLY A 30 -6.05 10.00 -2.28
N PRO A 31 -5.33 9.23 -3.12
CA PRO A 31 -5.95 8.24 -3.98
C PRO A 31 -6.47 7.08 -3.14
N LEU A 32 -7.66 6.57 -3.50
CA LEU A 32 -8.23 5.36 -2.93
C LEU A 32 -8.28 4.29 -4.02
N TRP A 33 -7.39 3.31 -3.89
CA TRP A 33 -7.21 2.22 -4.86
C TRP A 33 -6.88 2.71 -6.29
N GLY A 34 -7.06 1.83 -7.25
CA GLY A 34 -6.97 2.11 -8.68
C GLY A 34 -8.15 1.49 -9.42
N ASN A 35 -8.27 1.80 -10.70
CA ASN A 35 -9.31 1.28 -11.57
C ASN A 35 -8.88 -0.04 -12.27
N PHE A 36 -9.81 -0.63 -13.01
CA PHE A 36 -9.59 -1.90 -13.69
C PHE A 36 -8.45 -1.85 -14.74
N ASN A 37 -8.32 -0.75 -15.47
CA ASN A 37 -7.27 -0.58 -16.46
C ASN A 37 -5.89 -0.49 -15.78
N GLU A 38 -5.78 0.27 -14.70
CA GLU A 38 -4.56 0.36 -13.89
C GLU A 38 -4.16 -1.00 -13.30
N LEU A 39 -5.12 -1.79 -12.83
CA LEU A 39 -4.85 -3.16 -12.37
C LEU A 39 -4.26 -4.02 -13.50
N ARG A 40 -4.82 -3.93 -14.71
CA ARG A 40 -4.31 -4.65 -15.88
C ARG A 40 -2.86 -4.27 -16.17
N GLU A 41 -2.55 -2.99 -16.16
CA GLU A 41 -1.19 -2.48 -16.37
C GLU A 41 -0.21 -3.04 -15.33
N VAL A 42 -0.59 -3.02 -14.04
CA VAL A 42 0.24 -3.56 -12.95
C VAL A 42 0.47 -5.07 -13.11
N VAL A 43 -0.56 -5.81 -13.52
CA VAL A 43 -0.43 -7.25 -13.82
C VAL A 43 0.52 -7.50 -15.00
N ASP A 44 0.47 -6.69 -16.04
CA ASP A 44 1.37 -6.82 -17.19
C ASP A 44 2.83 -6.45 -16.83
N LEU A 45 3.03 -5.49 -15.93
CA LEU A 45 4.34 -5.22 -15.33
C LEU A 45 4.86 -6.39 -14.48
N ALA A 46 3.99 -7.07 -13.75
CA ALA A 46 4.34 -8.26 -12.99
C ALA A 46 4.71 -9.44 -13.89
N LYS A 47 3.95 -9.69 -14.97
CA LYS A 47 4.24 -10.72 -15.98
C LYS A 47 5.59 -10.52 -16.66
N THR A 48 5.97 -9.26 -16.92
CA THR A 48 7.27 -8.91 -17.51
C THR A 48 8.41 -8.86 -16.49
N GLY A 49 8.14 -9.19 -15.22
CA GLY A 49 9.15 -9.23 -14.15
C GLY A 49 9.63 -7.86 -13.67
N LYS A 50 9.03 -6.77 -14.15
CA LYS A 50 9.35 -5.39 -13.76
C LYS A 50 8.85 -5.05 -12.36
N VAL A 51 7.78 -5.71 -11.93
CA VAL A 51 7.28 -5.66 -10.54
C VAL A 51 7.47 -7.03 -9.90
N LYS A 52 8.14 -7.04 -8.74
CA LYS A 52 8.34 -8.24 -7.92
C LYS A 52 7.67 -8.04 -6.57
N HIS A 53 6.87 -9.01 -6.15
CA HIS A 53 6.21 -8.99 -4.84
C HIS A 53 6.88 -9.98 -3.89
N ARG A 54 6.76 -9.72 -2.58
CA ARG A 54 7.14 -10.65 -1.51
C ARG A 54 5.88 -11.12 -0.82
N ILE A 55 5.68 -12.43 -0.78
CA ILE A 55 4.52 -13.06 -0.14
C ILE A 55 4.99 -14.10 0.87
N GLN A 56 4.21 -14.22 1.94
CA GLN A 56 4.25 -15.33 2.88
C GLN A 56 2.95 -16.11 2.74
N LYS A 57 3.06 -17.42 2.52
CA LYS A 57 1.91 -18.28 2.26
C LYS A 57 1.46 -18.96 3.55
N PHE A 58 0.16 -19.04 3.76
CA PHE A 58 -0.48 -19.72 4.88
C PHE A 58 -1.59 -20.62 4.35
N ARG A 59 -1.84 -21.75 5.00
CA ARG A 59 -3.03 -22.58 4.75
C ARG A 59 -4.27 -21.87 5.27
N LEU A 60 -5.43 -22.24 4.76
CA LEU A 60 -6.71 -21.75 5.29
C LEU A 60 -6.89 -22.02 6.79
N SER A 61 -6.33 -23.13 7.30
CA SER A 61 -6.34 -23.46 8.73
C SER A 61 -5.51 -22.51 9.60
N GLU A 62 -4.59 -21.75 9.01
CA GLU A 62 -3.61 -20.89 9.70
C GLU A 62 -4.01 -19.40 9.67
N VAL A 63 -5.26 -19.09 9.30
CA VAL A 63 -5.72 -17.70 9.13
C VAL A 63 -5.55 -16.86 10.40
N ASN A 64 -5.84 -17.42 11.57
CA ASN A 64 -5.72 -16.69 12.83
C ASN A 64 -4.24 -16.34 13.13
N ASP A 65 -3.34 -17.30 12.96
CA ASP A 65 -1.90 -17.08 13.13
C ASP A 65 -1.38 -16.01 12.17
N ALA A 66 -1.84 -16.02 10.91
CA ALA A 66 -1.48 -15.00 9.92
C ALA A 66 -1.96 -13.60 10.31
N ILE A 67 -3.14 -13.48 10.93
CA ILE A 67 -3.67 -12.20 11.43
C ILE A 67 -2.85 -11.70 12.63
N GLU A 68 -2.51 -12.57 13.58
CA GLU A 68 -1.68 -12.21 14.74
C GLU A 68 -0.29 -11.73 14.32
N LEU A 69 0.34 -12.45 13.38
CA LEU A 69 1.62 -12.04 12.81
C LEU A 69 1.51 -10.69 12.08
N LEU A 70 0.44 -10.45 11.32
CA LEU A 70 0.21 -9.18 10.64
C LEU A 70 0.05 -8.03 11.64
N HIS A 71 -0.74 -8.24 12.70
CA HIS A 71 -0.96 -7.25 13.74
C HIS A 71 0.35 -6.91 14.49
N GLY A 72 1.17 -7.92 14.77
CA GLY A 72 2.49 -7.75 15.39
C GLY A 72 3.57 -7.17 14.47
N GLY A 73 3.27 -6.90 13.19
CA GLY A 73 4.25 -6.40 12.22
C GLY A 73 5.29 -7.43 11.78
N ASN A 74 5.03 -8.72 12.00
CA ASN A 74 5.96 -9.82 11.74
C ASN A 74 5.90 -10.34 10.29
N ILE A 75 5.13 -9.69 9.41
CA ILE A 75 4.97 -10.08 8.01
C ILE A 75 5.71 -9.10 7.12
N THR A 76 6.72 -9.60 6.40
CA THR A 76 7.36 -8.84 5.33
C THR A 76 6.57 -9.02 4.02
N GLY A 77 5.96 -7.94 3.53
CA GLY A 77 5.19 -7.96 2.28
C GLY A 77 3.71 -8.28 2.51
N ARG A 78 3.23 -9.40 1.97
CA ARG A 78 1.81 -9.82 2.06
C ARG A 78 1.65 -11.24 2.57
N ALA A 79 0.76 -11.46 3.53
CA ALA A 79 0.20 -12.78 3.80
C ALA A 79 -0.77 -13.16 2.68
N VAL A 80 -0.67 -14.38 2.18
CA VAL A 80 -1.59 -14.96 1.18
C VAL A 80 -2.08 -16.30 1.68
N ILE A 81 -3.40 -16.42 1.82
CA ILE A 81 -4.05 -17.68 2.18
C ILE A 81 -4.18 -18.54 0.93
N ILE A 82 -3.74 -19.78 1.02
CA ILE A 82 -3.88 -20.81 -0.01
C ILE A 82 -4.85 -21.87 0.56
N PRO A 83 -6.06 -22.00 -0.02
CA PRO A 83 -7.04 -23.01 0.36
C PRO A 83 -6.56 -24.44 0.13
#